data_AF-A0A6N3GZA4-F1
#
_entry.id   AF-A0A6N3GZA4-F1
#
_cell.length_a   1.000
_cell.length_b   1.000
_cell.length_c   1.000
_cell.angle_alpha   90.00
_cell.angle_beta   90.00
_cell.angle_gamma   90.00
#
_symmetry.space_group_name_H-M   'P 1'
#
loop_
_entity.id
_entity.type
_entity.pdbx_description
1 polymer ?
#
loop_
_entity_poly.entity_id
_entity_poly.type
_entity_poly.pdbx_seq_one_letter_code
_entity_poly.pdbx_strand_id
1 'polypeptide(L)'
;MMYISCNFMGKNLEECLCEAERQSSILRNKLVYKIIKEEKSIFRKHCEIKVIEKSKNSNLIDIVDNKIIIEVKAKREIKIDTSDKVQAKIFILYTPEYRPVLKYENVASRIKLKKEFEDGEFPPKYTKEDILEVLSLRQIVYGINESVITKVVEMKTLLKIKNIWKCN
;
A
#
# COMPACT_ATOMS: atom_id res chain seq x y z
N MET A 1 8.26 -6.92 -9.68
CA MET A 1 6.89 -6.43 -10.03
C MET A 1 5.99 -7.67 -10.10
N MET A 2 5.35 -8.05 -8.99
CA MET A 2 4.52 -9.26 -8.93
C MET A 2 3.18 -8.99 -9.58
N TYR A 3 2.84 -9.83 -10.54
CA TYR A 3 1.53 -9.87 -11.15
C TYR A 3 0.76 -11.02 -10.51
N ILE A 4 -0.35 -10.72 -9.85
CA ILE A 4 -1.30 -11.77 -9.48
C ILE A 4 -2.03 -12.13 -10.76
N SER A 5 -1.90 -13.39 -11.18
CA SER A 5 -2.60 -13.89 -12.36
C SER A 5 -3.70 -14.85 -11.93
N CYS A 6 -4.95 -14.45 -12.15
CA CYS A 6 -6.12 -15.28 -11.86
C CYS A 6 -6.72 -15.79 -13.18
N ASN A 7 -7.08 -17.06 -13.23
CA ASN A 7 -7.76 -17.64 -14.39
C ASN A 7 -9.27 -17.63 -14.17
N PHE A 8 -10.01 -17.19 -15.18
CA PHE A 8 -11.47 -17.17 -15.18
C PHE A 8 -11.99 -17.92 -16.41
N MET A 9 -13.04 -18.72 -16.20
CA MET A 9 -13.64 -19.56 -17.24
C MET A 9 -15.13 -19.21 -17.41
N GLY A 10 -15.61 -19.24 -18.64
CA GLY A 10 -16.99 -18.92 -19.00
C GLY A 10 -17.34 -19.46 -20.38
N LYS A 11 -18.56 -19.21 -20.87
CA LYS A 11 -19.00 -19.63 -22.21
C LYS A 11 -18.49 -18.68 -23.29
N ASN A 12 -18.16 -17.45 -22.93
CA ASN A 12 -17.62 -16.43 -23.81
C ASN A 12 -16.79 -15.42 -23.01
N LEU A 13 -16.09 -14.54 -23.72
CA LEU A 13 -15.24 -13.52 -23.12
C LEU A 13 -15.98 -12.61 -22.13
N GLU A 14 -17.23 -12.26 -22.43
CA GLU A 14 -18.02 -11.34 -21.62
C GLU A 14 -18.38 -11.93 -20.26
N GLU A 15 -18.70 -13.23 -20.23
CA GLU A 15 -18.96 -13.98 -19.00
C GLU A 15 -17.69 -14.08 -18.15
N CYS A 16 -16.54 -14.34 -18.77
CA CYS A 16 -15.25 -14.36 -18.09
C CYS A 16 -14.88 -12.99 -17.48
N LEU A 17 -15.12 -11.90 -18.20
CA LEU A 17 -14.87 -10.54 -17.72
C LEU A 17 -15.82 -10.14 -16.60
N CYS A 18 -17.07 -10.61 -16.65
CA CYS A 18 -18.06 -10.39 -15.60
C CYS A 18 -17.67 -11.06 -14.28
N GLU A 19 -17.23 -12.33 -14.34
CA GLU A 19 -16.75 -13.03 -13.15
C GLU A 19 -15.46 -12.39 -12.60
N ALA A 20 -14.55 -11.96 -13.48
CA ALA A 20 -13.34 -11.26 -13.06
C ALA A 20 -13.64 -9.94 -12.34
N GLU A 21 -14.57 -9.13 -12.87
CA GLU A 21 -15.00 -7.87 -12.23
C GLU A 21 -15.63 -8.11 -10.85
N ARG A 22 -16.47 -9.15 -10.74
CA ARG A 22 -17.16 -9.53 -9.50
C ARG A 22 -16.20 -10.02 -8.41
N GLN A 23 -15.18 -10.80 -8.79
CA GLN A 23 -14.23 -11.39 -7.84
C GLN A 23 -13.07 -10.47 -7.49
N SER A 24 -12.59 -9.68 -8.46
CA SER A 24 -11.41 -8.83 -8.27
C SER A 24 -11.73 -7.41 -7.81
N SER A 25 -13.02 -7.02 -7.72
CA SER A 25 -13.43 -5.64 -7.38
C SER A 25 -12.79 -4.56 -8.27
N ILE A 26 -12.39 -4.93 -9.49
CA ILE A 26 -11.81 -4.04 -10.51
C ILE A 26 -12.84 -3.86 -11.62
N LEU A 27 -13.11 -2.61 -11.98
CA LEU A 27 -14.01 -2.28 -13.10
C LEU A 27 -13.52 -2.95 -14.40
N ARG A 28 -14.46 -3.51 -15.17
CA ARG A 28 -14.19 -4.24 -16.42
C ARG A 28 -13.25 -3.52 -17.38
N ASN A 29 -13.40 -2.20 -17.49
CA ASN A 29 -12.59 -1.33 -18.36
C ASN A 29 -11.14 -1.13 -17.90
N LYS A 30 -10.78 -1.60 -16.71
CA LYS A 30 -9.42 -1.52 -16.14
C LYS A 30 -8.76 -2.89 -16.00
N LEU A 31 -9.44 -3.97 -16.38
CA LEU A 31 -8.89 -5.32 -16.37
C LEU A 31 -7.86 -5.46 -17.50
N VAL A 32 -6.65 -5.89 -17.14
CA VAL A 32 -5.64 -6.33 -18.10
C VAL A 32 -5.70 -7.85 -18.13
N TYR A 33 -5.96 -8.46 -19.30
CA TYR A 33 -6.14 -9.90 -19.41
C TYR A 33 -5.56 -10.46 -20.70
N LYS A 34 -5.35 -11.77 -20.72
CA LYS A 34 -4.97 -12.56 -21.89
C LYS A 34 -5.94 -13.72 -22.07
N ILE A 35 -6.48 -13.91 -23.27
CA ILE A 35 -7.27 -15.10 -23.60
C ILE A 35 -6.32 -16.29 -23.70
N ILE A 36 -6.56 -17.33 -22.90
CA ILE A 36 -5.76 -18.56 -22.90
C ILE A 36 -6.39 -19.59 -23.83
N LYS A 37 -7.72 -19.67 -23.81
CA LYS A 37 -8.45 -20.66 -24.59
C LYS A 37 -9.78 -20.08 -25.04
N GLU A 38 -10.12 -20.25 -26.30
CA GLU A 38 -11.44 -19.89 -26.82
C GLU A 38 -11.90 -20.97 -27.81
N GLU A 39 -12.89 -21.74 -27.42
CA GLU A 39 -13.54 -22.77 -28.22
C GLU A 39 -14.95 -22.30 -28.57
N LYS A 40 -15.19 -22.06 -29.86
CA LYS A 40 -16.51 -21.72 -30.40
C LYS A 40 -16.99 -22.88 -31.26
N SER A 41 -17.55 -23.90 -30.61
CA SER A 41 -18.23 -25.00 -31.28
C SER A 41 -19.75 -24.93 -31.08
N ILE A 42 -20.50 -25.55 -31.98
CA ILE A 42 -21.97 -25.49 -32.05
C ILE A 42 -22.62 -26.11 -30.78
N PHE A 43 -21.93 -27.03 -30.10
CA PHE A 43 -22.43 -27.74 -28.91
C PHE A 43 -21.70 -27.38 -27.60
N ARG A 44 -20.52 -26.77 -27.66
CA ARG A 44 -19.74 -26.39 -26.48
C ARG A 44 -19.04 -25.07 -26.74
N LYS A 45 -19.38 -24.07 -25.93
CA LYS A 45 -18.73 -22.76 -25.92
C LYS A 45 -17.92 -22.68 -24.64
N HIS A 46 -16.63 -22.44 -24.76
CA HIS A 46 -15.72 -22.36 -23.63
C HIS A 46 -14.70 -21.27 -23.88
N CYS A 47 -14.53 -20.38 -22.91
CA CYS A 47 -13.55 -19.32 -22.92
C CYS A 47 -12.82 -19.34 -21.58
N GLU A 48 -11.49 -19.22 -21.63
CA GLU A 48 -10.63 -19.07 -20.46
C GLU A 48 -9.77 -17.82 -20.66
N ILE A 49 -9.81 -16.91 -19.69
CA ILE A 49 -8.96 -15.72 -19.64
C ILE A 49 -8.08 -15.77 -18.40
N LYS A 50 -6.86 -15.24 -18.53
CA LYS A 50 -5.97 -14.95 -17.43
C LYS A 50 -5.92 -13.46 -17.22
N VAL A 51 -6.50 -13.01 -16.12
CA VAL A 51 -6.44 -11.61 -15.69
C VAL A 51 -5.13 -11.40 -14.97
N ILE A 52 -4.42 -10.35 -15.35
CA ILE A 52 -3.12 -9.96 -14.84
C ILE A 52 -3.35 -8.68 -14.04
N GLU A 53 -3.41 -8.84 -12.72
CA GLU A 53 -3.61 -7.71 -11.83
C GLU A 53 -2.28 -7.08 -11.46
N LYS A 54 -2.20 -5.76 -11.66
CA LYS A 54 -1.19 -4.93 -11.01
C LYS A 54 -1.67 -4.70 -9.58
N SER A 55 -1.27 -5.58 -8.66
CA SER A 55 -1.54 -5.39 -7.22
C SER A 55 -1.09 -3.99 -6.81
N LYS A 56 -2.04 -3.18 -6.33
CA LYS A 56 -1.76 -1.82 -5.85
C LYS A 56 -1.41 -1.75 -4.37
N ASN A 57 -1.46 -2.84 -3.60
CA ASN A 57 -1.04 -2.78 -2.20
C ASN A 57 -0.59 -4.11 -1.57
N SER A 58 0.39 -3.91 -0.69
CA SER A 58 0.95 -4.76 0.38
C SER A 58 1.89 -5.90 -0.01
N ASN A 59 3.18 -5.61 0.22
CA ASN A 59 4.30 -6.50 0.48
C ASN A 59 4.59 -7.55 -0.62
N LEU A 60 5.55 -7.25 -1.49
CA LEU A 60 6.12 -8.27 -2.38
C LEU A 60 6.79 -9.34 -1.52
N ILE A 61 6.34 -10.59 -1.66
CA ILE A 61 6.99 -11.75 -1.07
C ILE A 61 7.70 -12.45 -2.22
N ASP A 62 8.99 -12.21 -2.38
CA ASP A 62 9.81 -12.89 -3.36
C ASP A 62 10.45 -14.13 -2.72
N ILE A 63 10.23 -15.30 -3.33
CA ILE A 63 10.88 -16.56 -2.94
C ILE A 63 12.01 -16.80 -3.93
N VAL A 64 13.23 -16.50 -3.51
CA VAL A 64 14.45 -16.72 -4.31
C VAL A 64 15.40 -17.57 -3.48
N ASP A 65 15.85 -18.71 -4.03
CA ASP A 65 16.90 -19.56 -3.45
C ASP A 65 16.80 -19.75 -1.93
N ASN A 66 15.70 -20.34 -1.47
CA ASN A 66 15.48 -20.65 -0.05
C ASN A 66 15.38 -19.45 0.90
N LYS A 67 15.16 -18.24 0.37
CA LYS A 67 14.93 -17.02 1.15
C LYS A 67 13.56 -16.44 0.85
N ILE A 68 12.85 -16.04 1.90
CA ILE A 68 11.62 -15.26 1.78
C ILE A 68 12.00 -13.81 2.01
N ILE A 69 11.90 -13.00 0.97
CA ILE A 69 12.17 -11.56 1.04
C ILE A 69 10.83 -10.84 1.02
N ILE A 70 10.59 -10.03 2.04
CA ILE A 70 9.42 -9.16 2.11
C ILE A 70 9.90 -7.76 1.73
N GLU A 71 9.35 -7.12 0.71
CA GLU A 71 9.65 -5.71 0.44
C GLU A 71 8.58 -4.81 1.06
N VAL A 72 8.95 -4.09 2.12
CA VAL A 72 8.09 -3.08 2.73
C VAL A 72 8.53 -1.71 2.24
N LYS A 73 7.73 -1.09 1.37
CA LYS A 73 8.04 0.24 0.83
C LYS A 73 7.97 1.32 1.91
N ALA A 74 8.81 2.33 1.77
CA ALA A 74 8.77 3.54 2.58
C ALA A 74 7.38 4.19 2.53
N LYS A 75 6.85 4.59 3.70
CA LYS A 75 5.51 5.16 3.82
C LYS A 75 5.51 6.39 4.72
N ARG A 76 4.88 7.46 4.27
CA ARG A 76 4.58 8.66 5.08
C ARG A 76 3.07 8.77 5.31
N GLU A 77 2.68 9.10 6.54
CA GLU A 77 1.28 9.26 6.93
C GLU A 77 1.09 10.52 7.79
N ILE A 78 -0.02 11.25 7.57
CA ILE A 78 -0.47 12.33 8.44
C ILE A 78 -1.80 11.95 9.06
N LYS A 79 -1.88 12.01 10.39
CA LYS A 79 -3.12 11.84 11.16
C LYS A 79 -3.45 13.14 11.87
N ILE A 80 -4.71 13.54 11.81
CA ILE A 80 -5.21 14.75 12.47
C ILE A 80 -6.25 14.30 13.49
N ASP A 81 -6.03 14.67 14.74
CA ASP A 81 -6.93 14.40 15.86
C ASP A 81 -7.56 15.71 16.31
N THR A 82 -8.88 15.80 16.19
CA THR A 82 -9.70 16.97 16.57
C THR A 82 -10.61 16.66 17.77
N SER A 83 -10.37 15.56 18.49
CA SER A 83 -11.20 15.09 19.60
C SER A 83 -11.46 16.15 20.68
N ASP A 84 -10.46 17.00 20.96
CA ASP A 84 -10.52 17.96 22.05
C ASP A 84 -11.46 19.17 21.78
N LYS A 85 -12.09 19.31 20.59
CA LYS A 85 -12.95 20.44 20.13
C LYS A 85 -12.35 21.85 20.19
N VAL A 86 -11.31 22.04 20.99
CA VAL A 86 -10.58 23.27 21.30
C VAL A 86 -9.22 23.26 20.61
N GLN A 87 -8.66 22.08 20.34
CA GLN A 87 -7.37 21.92 19.69
C GLN A 87 -7.36 20.75 18.70
N ALA A 88 -6.64 20.94 17.60
CA ALA A 88 -6.29 19.88 16.67
C ALA A 88 -4.82 19.47 16.90
N LYS A 89 -4.54 18.17 16.87
CA LYS A 89 -3.19 17.60 16.94
C LYS A 89 -2.86 16.93 15.63
N ILE A 90 -1.68 17.20 15.10
CA ILE A 90 -1.17 16.58 13.87
C ILE A 90 -0.08 15.59 14.27
N PHE A 91 -0.20 14.37 13.76
CA PHE A 91 0.80 13.32 13.89
C PHE A 91 1.33 12.99 12.52
N ILE A 92 2.64 13.16 12.34
CA ILE A 92 3.33 12.80 11.11
C ILE A 92 4.17 11.56 11.38
N LEU A 93 3.90 10.47 10.66
CA LEU A 93 4.59 9.21 10.80
C LEU A 93 5.39 8.91 9.53
N TYR A 94 6.67 8.64 9.70
CA TYR A 94 7.57 8.18 8.64
C TYR A 94 8.00 6.75 8.95
N THR A 95 7.67 5.83 8.06
CA THR A 95 8.09 4.43 8.11
C THR A 95 9.15 4.23 7.02
N PRO A 96 10.39 3.86 7.36
CA PRO A 96 11.42 3.61 6.36
C PRO A 96 11.07 2.39 5.51
N GLU A 97 11.66 2.32 4.31
CA GLU A 97 11.72 1.06 3.59
C GLU A 97 12.53 0.06 4.42
N TYR A 98 12.13 -1.20 4.43
CA TYR A 98 12.99 -2.25 4.97
C TYR A 98 12.65 -3.58 4.31
N ARG A 99 13.66 -4.43 4.21
CA ARG A 99 13.56 -5.75 3.58
C ARG A 99 13.88 -6.82 4.60
N PRO A 100 12.87 -7.38 5.30
CA PRO A 100 13.12 -8.56 6.10
C PRO A 100 13.41 -9.74 5.18
N VAL A 101 14.55 -10.36 5.42
CA VAL A 101 14.96 -11.61 4.76
C VAL A 101 14.85 -12.73 5.79
N LEU A 102 14.01 -13.72 5.51
CA LEU A 102 13.98 -14.96 6.28
C LEU A 102 14.91 -15.97 5.61
N LYS A 103 15.96 -16.34 6.32
CA LYS A 103 16.86 -17.44 5.95
C LYS A 103 16.50 -18.64 6.80
N TYR A 104 16.42 -19.82 6.18
CA TYR A 104 16.37 -21.06 6.93
C TYR A 104 17.72 -21.77 6.88
N GLU A 105 18.08 -22.39 8.00
CA GLU A 105 19.28 -23.20 8.14
C GLU A 105 18.86 -24.58 8.64
N ASN A 106 19.23 -25.62 7.89
CA ASN A 106 19.02 -27.00 8.32
C ASN A 106 20.13 -27.38 9.29
N VAL A 107 19.78 -27.52 10.57
CA VAL A 107 20.70 -27.97 11.61
C VAL A 107 20.22 -29.34 12.09
N ALA A 108 20.87 -30.39 11.57
CA ALA A 108 20.50 -31.79 11.79
C ALA A 108 19.03 -32.09 11.41
N SER A 109 18.16 -32.36 12.40
CA SER A 109 16.74 -32.73 12.23
C SER A 109 15.76 -31.58 12.51
N ARG A 110 16.25 -30.34 12.66
CA ARG A 110 15.44 -29.15 12.95
C ARG A 110 15.74 -28.02 11.96
N ILE A 111 14.70 -27.29 11.57
CA ILE A 111 14.81 -26.09 10.74
C ILE A 111 14.92 -24.88 11.67
N LYS A 112 15.99 -24.09 11.54
CA LYS A 112 16.18 -22.83 12.27
C LYS A 112 15.91 -21.66 11.33
N LEU A 113 14.94 -20.82 11.66
CA LEU A 113 14.64 -19.59 10.94
C LEU A 113 15.44 -18.43 11.54
N LYS A 114 16.19 -17.72 10.71
CA LYS A 114 16.89 -16.49 11.05
C LYS A 114 16.23 -15.33 10.32
N LYS A 115 15.87 -14.28 11.07
CA LYS A 115 15.33 -13.04 10.53
C LYS A 115 16.44 -12.01 10.47
N GLU A 116 16.76 -11.56 9.26
CA GLU A 116 17.68 -10.45 9.02
C GLU A 116 16.87 -9.26 8.50
N PHE A 117 17.28 -8.04 8.88
CA PHE A 117 16.67 -6.81 8.42
C PHE A 117 17.72 -6.01 7.66
N GLU A 118 17.40 -5.63 6.43
CA GLU A 118 18.10 -4.55 5.75
C GLU A 118 17.27 -3.28 5.94
N ASP A 119 17.83 -2.32 6.68
CA ASP A 119 17.24 -0.99 6.82
C ASP A 119 17.34 -0.26 5.47
N GLY A 120 16.22 0.25 4.99
CA GLY A 120 16.12 1.01 3.76
C GLY A 120 15.96 2.51 4.00
N GLU A 121 15.73 3.24 2.91
CA GLU A 121 15.64 4.70 2.95
C GLU A 121 14.32 5.19 3.59
N PHE A 122 14.40 6.34 4.27
CA PHE A 122 13.20 7.03 4.75
C PHE A 122 12.45 7.69 3.59
N PRO A 123 11.11 7.74 3.65
CA PRO A 123 10.33 8.46 2.64
C PRO A 123 10.63 9.96 2.67
N PRO A 124 10.38 10.68 1.57
CA PRO A 124 10.57 12.13 1.53
C PRO A 124 9.71 12.81 2.60
N LYS A 125 10.33 13.72 3.34
CA LYS A 125 9.64 14.51 4.38
C LYS A 125 8.51 15.34 3.77
N TYR A 126 7.57 15.72 4.63
CA TYR A 126 6.49 16.61 4.23
C TYR A 126 7.04 18.03 4.17
N THR A 127 6.70 18.75 3.11
CA THR A 127 6.99 20.19 3.05
C THR A 127 5.93 20.98 3.81
N LYS A 128 6.17 22.29 4.00
CA LYS A 128 5.18 23.17 4.62
C LYS A 128 3.89 23.19 3.79
N GLU A 129 4.03 23.21 2.47
CA GLU A 129 2.95 23.23 1.50
C GLU A 129 2.11 21.95 1.58
N ASP A 130 2.76 20.78 1.65
CA ASP A 130 2.07 19.49 1.81
C ASP A 130 1.17 19.48 3.06
N ILE A 131 1.66 20.01 4.18
CA ILE A 131 0.92 20.02 5.46
C ILE A 131 -0.28 20.97 5.37
N LEU A 132 -0.10 22.15 4.76
CA LEU A 132 -1.17 23.14 4.59
C LEU A 132 -2.27 22.61 3.66
N GLU A 133 -1.91 21.90 2.59
CA GLU A 133 -2.88 21.26 1.70
C GLU A 133 -3.72 20.22 2.45
N VAL A 134 -3.07 19.35 3.24
CA VAL A 134 -3.78 18.33 4.04
C VAL A 134 -4.71 18.96 5.08
N LEU A 135 -4.33 20.07 5.69
CA LEU A 135 -5.19 20.81 6.63
C LEU A 135 -6.38 21.46 5.93
N SER A 136 -6.16 22.07 4.76
CA SER A 136 -7.21 22.68 3.93
C SER A 136 -8.24 21.64 3.48
N LEU A 137 -7.80 20.45 3.04
CA LEU A 137 -8.68 19.32 2.70
C LEU A 137 -9.55 18.85 3.86
N ARG A 138 -9.09 19.07 5.11
CA ARG A 138 -9.83 18.76 6.34
C ARG A 138 -10.62 19.94 6.89
N GLN A 139 -10.75 21.03 6.12
CA GLN A 139 -11.45 22.26 6.49
C GLN A 139 -10.85 22.98 7.71
N ILE A 140 -9.56 22.71 8.01
CA ILE A 140 -8.81 23.42 9.05
C ILE A 140 -8.05 24.55 8.36
N VAL A 141 -8.70 25.70 8.24
CA VAL A 141 -8.17 26.86 7.48
C VAL A 141 -7.76 28.00 8.42
N TYR A 142 -8.35 28.07 9.61
CA TYR A 142 -8.12 29.13 10.59
C TYR A 142 -7.48 28.60 11.86
N GLY A 143 -6.72 29.46 12.55
CA GLY A 143 -5.99 29.08 13.73
C GLY A 143 -4.95 28.02 13.37
N ILE A 144 -4.01 28.34 12.48
CA ILE A 144 -2.86 27.49 12.19
C ILE A 144 -1.63 28.19 12.74
N ASN A 145 -0.87 27.50 13.58
CA ASN A 145 0.33 28.09 14.16
C ASN A 145 1.50 27.75 13.24
N GLU A 146 1.80 28.64 12.31
CA GLU A 146 2.86 28.43 11.32
C GLU A 146 4.22 28.15 11.96
N SER A 147 4.51 28.75 13.12
CA SER A 147 5.77 28.51 13.84
C SER A 147 5.91 27.05 14.29
N VAL A 148 4.80 26.36 14.55
CA VAL A 148 4.79 24.94 14.90
C VAL A 148 5.03 24.10 13.64
N ILE A 149 4.44 24.46 12.50
CA ILE A 149 4.66 23.75 11.24
C ILE A 149 6.12 23.83 10.81
N THR A 150 6.72 25.02 10.84
CA THR A 150 8.14 25.20 10.50
C THR A 150 9.04 24.34 11.38
N LYS A 151 8.81 24.32 12.70
CA LYS A 151 9.56 23.45 13.63
C LYS A 151 9.45 21.96 13.28
N VAL A 152 8.28 21.51 12.84
CA VAL A 152 8.02 20.10 12.50
C VAL A 152 8.71 19.69 11.22
N VAL A 153 8.73 20.57 10.21
CA VAL A 153 9.45 20.36 8.96
C VAL A 153 10.98 20.33 9.19
N GLU A 154 11.47 21.19 10.08
CA GLU A 154 12.90 21.29 10.43
C GLU A 154 13.39 20.14 11.33
N MET A 155 12.53 19.56 12.17
CA MET A 155 12.93 18.50 13.09
C MET A 155 13.22 17.16 12.39
N LYS A 156 14.30 16.49 12.83
CA LYS A 156 14.84 15.27 12.21
C LYS A 156 14.17 13.96 12.67
N THR A 157 13.35 13.97 13.73
CA THR A 157 12.82 12.73 14.33
C THR A 157 11.42 12.93 14.92
N LEU A 158 10.59 11.86 14.83
CA LEU A 158 9.21 11.72 15.31
C LEU A 158 8.79 12.68 16.44
N LEU A 159 7.84 13.58 16.15
CA LEU A 159 7.14 14.36 17.18
C LEU A 159 5.72 13.85 17.42
N LYS A 160 5.42 13.54 18.69
CA LYS A 160 4.09 13.78 19.26
C LYS A 160 4.00 15.27 19.55
N ILE A 161 3.35 16.03 18.67
CA ILE A 161 3.06 17.44 18.92
C ILE A 161 1.85 17.49 19.86
N LYS A 162 2.06 18.03 21.07
CA LYS A 162 0.96 18.43 21.96
C LYS A 162 0.76 19.94 21.81
N ASN A 163 -0.49 20.29 21.50
CA ASN A 163 -1.08 21.63 21.47
C ASN A 163 -0.72 22.47 20.25
N ILE A 164 -1.68 22.57 19.32
CA ILE A 164 -1.60 23.55 18.23
C ILE A 164 -2.50 24.75 18.53
N TRP A 165 -3.70 24.65 19.14
CA TRP A 165 -4.58 25.83 19.36
C TRP A 165 -5.48 25.82 20.61
N LYS A 166 -6.02 27.00 20.93
CA LYS A 166 -7.04 27.30 21.94
C LYS A 166 -8.13 28.12 21.24
N CYS A 167 -9.39 27.70 21.31
CA CYS A 167 -10.53 28.54 20.89
C CYS A 167 -10.90 29.52 22.02
N ASN A 168 -11.14 30.78 21.66
CA ASN A 168 -11.91 31.74 22.47
C ASN A 168 -13.40 31.42 22.40
#